data_AF-A0A2S7UDV7-F1
#
_entry.id   AF-A0A2S7UDV7-F1
#
_cell.length_a   1.000
_cell.length_b   1.000
_cell.length_c   1.000
_cell.angle_alpha   90.00
_cell.angle_beta   90.00
_cell.angle_gamma   90.00
#
_symmetry.space_group_name_H-M   'P 1'
#
loop_
_entity.id
_entity.type
_entity.pdbx_description
1 polymer ?
#
loop_
_entity_poly.entity_id
_entity_poly.type
_entity_poly.pdbx_seq_one_letter_code
_entity_poly.pdbx_strand_id
1 'polypeptide(L)'
;MVISFSVQAQRYNTPQSYLKFIDDNHEKVIEQTWNYMYSHSQEPNLQKRNGQRKVLENVLKRAIRNIEKEKPFDKDLQQAAVKYLNGNLAIVKEDYVQILKLESSKEPLVDKSTIFRKIRNAMYQLRQDYDSSINTYAQRYDLTINVNNNQLAQKMAATIKIYDHYNEMNILVQQIKDAEAYLWQDIAKLNPQQFHTRLQDLNNVVKNNKKKAIALSSSIDIESLQPVYDNFSHFFGMSYTNHTAPIIEYLTVARNGDRSDIIHKTEAFNKAKTWFNLNRRESYTLWSSGTSNYIYNLISNLD
;
A
#
# COMPACT_ATOMS: atom_id res chain seq x y z
N MET A 1 49.02 44.72 -10.52
CA MET A 1 48.36 43.40 -10.47
C MET A 1 47.02 43.61 -9.79
N VAL A 2 45.92 43.65 -10.55
CA VAL A 2 44.58 43.82 -10.00
C VAL A 2 44.05 42.42 -9.71
N ILE A 3 43.92 42.08 -8.43
CA ILE A 3 43.29 40.83 -8.00
C ILE A 3 41.78 41.10 -7.95
N SER A 4 41.10 40.69 -9.01
CA SER A 4 39.63 40.70 -9.08
C SER A 4 39.08 39.58 -8.21
N PHE A 5 38.65 39.90 -6.99
CA PHE A 5 37.80 38.99 -6.21
C PHE A 5 36.42 38.95 -6.86
N SER A 6 36.14 37.90 -7.63
CA SER A 6 34.78 37.54 -8.01
C SER A 6 34.05 37.10 -6.74
N VAL A 7 33.48 38.06 -6.02
CA VAL A 7 32.51 37.80 -4.96
C VAL A 7 31.26 37.26 -5.65
N GLN A 8 31.17 35.93 -5.80
CA GLN A 8 29.88 35.28 -6.03
C GLN A 8 29.06 35.46 -4.76
N ALA A 9 28.28 36.54 -4.73
CA ALA A 9 27.24 36.77 -3.75
C ALA A 9 26.39 35.51 -3.67
N GLN A 10 26.27 34.96 -2.46
CA GLN A 10 25.41 33.81 -2.21
C GLN A 10 23.98 34.24 -2.54
N ARG A 11 23.28 33.45 -3.38
CA ARG A 11 21.92 33.79 -3.84
C ARG A 11 20.93 33.94 -2.66
N TYR A 12 21.21 33.26 -1.55
CA TYR A 12 20.42 33.29 -0.32
C TYR A 12 21.20 34.01 0.76
N ASN A 13 20.66 35.13 1.22
CA ASN A 13 21.28 35.96 2.24
C ASN A 13 20.88 35.56 3.67
N THR A 14 19.91 34.65 3.82
CA THR A 14 19.44 34.18 5.12
C THR A 14 19.21 32.67 5.16
N PRO A 15 19.40 32.01 6.32
CA PRO A 15 19.07 30.61 6.50
C PRO A 15 17.62 30.28 6.10
N GLN A 16 16.69 31.17 6.47
CA GLN A 16 15.27 31.04 6.12
C GLN A 16 15.02 31.04 4.60
N SER A 17 15.71 31.92 3.85
CA SER A 17 15.55 31.97 2.38
C SER A 17 16.09 30.72 1.68
N TYR A 18 17.14 30.10 2.23
CA TYR A 18 17.69 28.85 1.71
C TYR A 18 16.80 27.65 2.04
N LEU A 19 16.28 27.57 3.27
CA LEU A 19 15.31 26.56 3.67
C LEU A 19 14.05 26.62 2.77
N LYS A 20 13.53 27.83 2.52
CA LYS A 20 12.40 28.04 1.60
C LYS A 20 12.69 27.54 0.19
N PHE A 21 13.89 27.78 -0.34
CA PHE A 21 14.27 27.26 -1.66
C PHE A 21 14.25 25.73 -1.72
N ILE A 22 14.73 25.06 -0.67
CA ILE A 22 14.65 23.59 -0.59
C ILE A 22 13.18 23.15 -0.53
N ASP A 23 12.37 23.78 0.32
CA ASP A 23 10.94 23.47 0.47
C ASP A 23 10.17 23.62 -0.85
N ASP A 24 10.39 24.72 -1.58
CA ASP A 24 9.74 24.98 -2.88
C ASP A 24 10.09 23.89 -3.93
N ASN A 25 11.27 23.25 -3.84
CA ASN A 25 11.64 22.11 -4.68
C ASN A 25 10.99 20.80 -4.21
N HIS A 26 10.77 20.64 -2.90
CA HIS A 26 10.07 19.50 -2.33
C HIS A 26 8.57 19.53 -2.63
N GLU A 27 7.92 20.69 -2.60
CA GLU A 27 6.47 20.83 -2.83
C GLU A 27 6.01 20.18 -4.14
N LYS A 28 6.76 20.41 -5.24
CA LYS A 28 6.49 19.81 -6.55
C LYS A 28 6.65 18.29 -6.56
N VAL A 29 7.61 17.76 -5.81
CA VAL A 29 7.82 16.31 -5.68
C VAL A 29 6.66 15.68 -4.94
N ILE A 30 6.14 16.36 -3.91
CA ILE A 30 5.04 15.83 -3.12
C ILE A 30 3.74 15.83 -3.94
N GLU A 31 3.47 16.88 -4.71
CA GLU A 31 2.31 16.94 -5.63
C GLU A 31 2.32 15.81 -6.66
N GLN A 32 3.49 15.51 -7.26
CA GLN A 32 3.57 14.40 -8.22
C GLN A 32 3.54 13.03 -7.57
N THR A 33 4.04 12.90 -6.34
CA THR A 33 3.90 11.67 -5.54
C THR A 33 2.43 11.37 -5.31
N TRP A 34 1.64 12.41 -4.96
CA TRP A 34 0.19 12.32 -4.85
C TRP A 34 -0.46 11.81 -6.15
N ASN A 35 -0.20 12.47 -7.28
CA ASN A 35 -0.79 12.11 -8.57
C ASN A 35 -0.47 10.66 -8.96
N TYR A 36 0.75 10.22 -8.65
CA TYR A 36 1.19 8.85 -8.89
C TYR A 36 0.43 7.84 -8.03
N MET A 37 0.32 8.05 -6.71
CA MET A 37 -0.42 7.14 -5.81
C MET A 37 -1.90 7.05 -6.17
N TYR A 38 -2.54 8.20 -6.45
CA TYR A 38 -3.93 8.26 -6.90
C TYR A 38 -4.16 7.52 -8.22
N SER A 39 -3.29 7.75 -9.20
CA SER A 39 -3.38 7.04 -10.48
C SER A 39 -3.13 5.55 -10.31
N HIS A 40 -2.23 5.14 -9.41
CA HIS A 40 -1.96 3.71 -9.18
C HIS A 40 -3.15 2.97 -8.57
N SER A 41 -3.96 3.64 -7.73
CA SER A 41 -5.09 3.03 -7.03
C SER A 41 -6.36 2.95 -7.89
N GLN A 42 -6.58 3.90 -8.80
CA GLN A 42 -7.82 4.00 -9.58
C GLN A 42 -7.67 3.67 -11.08
N GLU A 43 -6.47 3.76 -11.66
CA GLU A 43 -6.30 3.61 -13.12
C GLU A 43 -6.00 2.16 -13.51
N PRO A 44 -6.94 1.44 -14.15
CA PRO A 44 -6.70 0.07 -14.62
C PRO A 44 -5.68 0.01 -15.76
N ASN A 45 -5.50 1.09 -16.53
CA ASN A 45 -4.58 1.12 -17.68
C ASN A 45 -3.11 1.26 -17.26
N LEU A 46 -2.33 0.21 -17.54
CA LEU A 46 -0.90 0.15 -17.25
C LEU A 46 -0.06 1.25 -17.94
N GLN A 47 -0.38 1.62 -19.18
CA GLN A 47 0.36 2.66 -19.90
C GLN A 47 0.17 4.03 -19.23
N LYS A 48 -1.03 4.33 -18.75
CA LYS A 48 -1.30 5.57 -18.00
C LYS A 48 -0.59 5.60 -16.66
N ARG A 49 -0.59 4.49 -15.90
CA ARG A 49 0.20 4.35 -14.66
C ARG A 49 1.70 4.60 -14.93
N ASN A 50 2.22 4.06 -16.05
CA ASN A 50 3.60 4.27 -16.47
C ASN A 50 3.91 5.72 -16.86
N GLY A 51 2.96 6.41 -17.48
CA GLY A 51 3.07 7.85 -17.77
C GLY A 51 3.27 8.66 -16.49
N GLN A 52 2.41 8.45 -15.49
CA GLN A 52 2.47 9.17 -14.21
C GLN A 52 3.75 8.87 -13.43
N ARG A 53 4.22 7.61 -13.47
CA ARG A 53 5.52 7.26 -12.90
C ARG A 53 6.66 8.06 -13.53
N LYS A 54 6.71 8.12 -14.86
CA LYS A 54 7.75 8.88 -15.58
C LYS A 54 7.71 10.37 -15.23
N VAL A 55 6.51 10.93 -15.05
CA VAL A 55 6.34 12.32 -14.59
C VAL A 55 6.97 12.50 -13.21
N LEU A 56 6.64 11.65 -12.24
CA LEU A 56 7.24 11.68 -10.90
C LEU A 56 8.76 11.52 -10.93
N GLU A 57 9.29 10.54 -11.67
CA GLU A 57 10.74 10.36 -11.83
C GLU A 57 11.42 11.63 -12.38
N ASN A 58 10.80 12.30 -13.35
CA ASN A 58 11.35 13.51 -13.96
C ASN A 58 11.33 14.70 -13.00
N VAL A 59 10.29 14.83 -12.18
CA VAL A 59 10.19 15.88 -11.16
C VAL A 59 11.22 15.66 -10.05
N LEU A 60 11.38 14.43 -9.56
CA LEU A 60 12.45 14.06 -8.62
C LEU A 60 13.84 14.40 -9.17
N LYS A 61 14.16 13.95 -10.40
CA LYS A 61 15.44 14.28 -11.07
C LYS A 61 15.65 15.78 -11.27
N ARG A 62 14.57 16.55 -11.44
CA ARG A 62 14.65 18.01 -11.57
C ARG A 62 14.93 18.66 -10.22
N ALA A 63 14.22 18.29 -9.17
CA ALA A 63 14.43 18.79 -7.82
C ALA A 63 15.86 18.50 -7.32
N ILE A 64 16.35 17.26 -7.51
CA ILE A 64 17.74 16.87 -7.18
C ILE A 64 18.73 17.81 -7.87
N ARG A 65 18.62 17.96 -9.20
CA ARG A 65 19.53 18.82 -9.98
C ARG A 65 19.45 20.28 -9.56
N ASN A 66 18.27 20.78 -9.21
CA ASN A 66 18.10 22.16 -8.77
C ASN A 66 18.84 22.40 -7.45
N ILE A 67 18.69 21.49 -6.47
CA ILE A 67 19.32 21.61 -5.17
C ILE A 67 20.84 21.39 -5.27
N GLU A 68 21.32 20.40 -6.03
CA GLU A 68 22.75 20.09 -6.18
C GLU A 68 23.55 21.20 -6.89
N LYS A 69 22.94 21.87 -7.88
CA LYS A 69 23.62 22.93 -8.65
C LYS A 69 23.74 24.24 -7.88
N GLU A 70 22.91 24.42 -6.87
CA GLU A 70 22.87 25.65 -6.09
C GLU A 70 24.02 25.66 -5.08
N LYS A 71 24.63 26.83 -4.85
CA LYS A 71 25.69 26.96 -3.83
C LYS A 71 25.03 26.83 -2.44
N PRO A 72 25.41 25.85 -1.61
CA PRO A 72 24.72 25.63 -0.35
C PRO A 72 24.96 26.78 0.62
N PHE A 73 23.90 27.25 1.28
CA PHE A 73 24.03 28.03 2.52
C PHE A 73 24.51 27.14 3.67
N ASP A 74 23.98 25.92 3.73
CA ASP A 74 24.41 24.84 4.62
C ASP A 74 24.54 23.55 3.81
N LYS A 75 25.72 22.94 3.89
CA LYS A 75 26.08 21.75 3.12
C LYS A 75 25.43 20.49 3.68
N ASP A 76 25.24 20.40 4.99
CA ASP A 76 24.60 19.25 5.65
C ASP A 76 23.12 19.19 5.25
N LEU A 77 22.43 20.33 5.30
CA LEU A 77 21.03 20.43 4.87
C LEU A 77 20.88 20.11 3.38
N GLN A 78 21.79 20.62 2.53
CA GLN A 78 21.79 20.29 1.09
C GLN A 78 21.91 18.78 0.87
N GLN A 79 22.87 18.15 1.54
CA GLN A 79 23.11 16.70 1.42
C GLN A 79 21.91 15.90 1.93
N ALA A 80 21.30 16.30 3.04
CA ALA A 80 20.09 15.66 3.57
C ALA A 80 18.92 15.75 2.58
N ALA A 81 18.67 16.93 2.00
CA ALA A 81 17.62 17.13 1.00
C ALA A 81 17.86 16.28 -0.27
N VAL A 82 19.09 16.27 -0.78
CA VAL A 82 19.46 15.46 -1.95
C VAL A 82 19.36 13.96 -1.64
N LYS A 83 19.78 13.52 -0.46
CA LYS A 83 19.64 12.12 0.00
C LYS A 83 18.17 11.70 0.06
N TYR A 84 17.32 12.54 0.63
CA TYR A 84 15.88 12.30 0.69
C TYR A 84 15.27 12.11 -0.71
N LEU A 85 15.57 13.02 -1.63
CA LEU A 85 15.05 12.95 -3.00
C LEU A 85 15.61 11.77 -3.79
N ASN A 86 16.89 11.45 -3.64
CA ASN A 86 17.50 10.27 -4.27
C ASN A 86 16.91 8.96 -3.72
N GLY A 87 16.65 8.89 -2.42
CA GLY A 87 15.95 7.76 -1.81
C GLY A 87 14.55 7.55 -2.39
N ASN A 88 13.76 8.62 -2.51
CA ASN A 88 12.45 8.56 -3.15
C ASN A 88 12.54 8.16 -4.64
N LEU A 89 13.54 8.66 -5.38
CA LEU A 89 13.77 8.27 -6.77
C LEU A 89 14.17 6.81 -6.91
N ALA A 90 14.97 6.27 -5.99
CA ALA A 90 15.35 4.86 -5.97
C ALA A 90 14.12 3.98 -5.73
N ILE A 91 13.28 4.34 -4.76
CA ILE A 91 12.01 3.67 -4.47
C ILE A 91 11.13 3.63 -5.72
N VAL A 92 10.80 4.78 -6.33
CA VAL A 92 9.95 4.83 -7.53
C VAL A 92 10.48 3.97 -8.69
N LYS A 93 11.81 3.83 -8.82
CA LYS A 93 12.45 2.98 -9.84
C LYS A 93 12.41 1.50 -9.49
N GLU A 94 12.71 1.14 -8.24
CA GLU A 94 12.70 -0.24 -7.75
C GLU A 94 11.29 -0.82 -7.71
N ASP A 95 10.29 -0.02 -7.32
CA ASP A 95 8.86 -0.33 -7.33
C ASP A 95 8.41 -0.81 -8.70
N TYR A 96 8.83 -0.11 -9.74
CA TYR A 96 8.45 -0.41 -11.11
C TYR A 96 9.03 -1.74 -11.59
N VAL A 97 10.29 -2.01 -11.28
CA VAL A 97 10.94 -3.27 -11.66
C VAL A 97 10.28 -4.46 -10.97
N GLN A 98 9.89 -4.30 -9.69
CA GLN A 98 9.23 -5.37 -8.95
C GLN A 98 7.76 -5.56 -9.39
N ILE A 99 7.00 -4.48 -9.57
CA ILE A 99 5.61 -4.55 -10.05
C ILE A 99 5.53 -5.16 -11.46
N LEU A 100 6.41 -4.75 -12.38
CA LEU A 100 6.45 -5.35 -13.72
C LEU A 100 6.82 -6.82 -13.71
N LYS A 101 7.78 -7.24 -12.87
CA LYS A 101 8.15 -8.65 -12.73
C LYS A 101 6.98 -9.48 -12.25
N LEU A 102 6.18 -8.99 -11.30
CA LEU A 102 4.98 -9.65 -10.82
C LEU A 102 3.86 -9.72 -11.87
N GLU A 103 3.66 -8.67 -12.65
CA GLU A 103 2.62 -8.67 -13.69
C GLU A 103 2.99 -9.53 -14.91
N SER A 104 4.27 -9.87 -15.06
CA SER A 104 4.79 -10.72 -16.15
C SER A 104 4.94 -12.21 -15.79
N SER A 105 4.78 -12.59 -14.53
CA SER A 105 5.02 -13.96 -14.03
C SER A 105 3.71 -14.69 -13.71
N LYS A 106 3.62 -15.97 -14.13
CA LYS A 106 2.46 -16.86 -13.86
C LYS A 106 2.53 -17.56 -12.49
N GLU A 107 3.54 -17.27 -11.68
CA GLU A 107 3.79 -17.93 -10.39
C GLU A 107 3.36 -17.05 -9.19
N PRO A 108 2.98 -17.65 -8.05
CA PRO A 108 2.46 -16.91 -6.90
C PRO A 108 3.62 -16.22 -6.18
N LEU A 109 4.03 -15.06 -6.69
CA LEU A 109 5.11 -14.27 -6.14
C LEU A 109 4.57 -13.18 -5.21
N VAL A 110 5.26 -13.00 -4.09
CA VAL A 110 5.17 -11.90 -3.09
C VAL A 110 4.06 -10.90 -3.41
N ASP A 111 2.97 -10.98 -2.64
CA ASP A 111 1.81 -10.12 -2.82
C ASP A 111 2.20 -8.65 -2.93
N LYS A 112 1.60 -7.94 -3.90
CA LYS A 112 1.83 -6.51 -4.20
C LYS A 112 1.77 -5.66 -2.91
N SER A 113 0.92 -6.03 -1.96
CA SER A 113 0.80 -5.36 -0.65
C SER A 113 2.09 -5.41 0.19
N THR A 114 2.87 -6.49 0.12
CA THR A 114 4.12 -6.65 0.86
C THR A 114 5.21 -5.74 0.29
N ILE A 115 5.23 -5.57 -1.03
CA ILE A 115 6.12 -4.62 -1.70
C ILE A 115 5.73 -3.19 -1.30
N PHE A 116 4.45 -2.82 -1.39
CA PHE A 116 3.98 -1.51 -0.94
C PHE A 116 4.31 -1.20 0.53
N ARG A 117 4.28 -2.20 1.41
CA ARG A 117 4.71 -2.02 2.80
C ARG A 117 6.22 -1.74 2.92
N LYS A 118 7.09 -2.45 2.20
CA LYS A 118 8.54 -2.21 2.22
C LYS A 118 8.88 -0.80 1.70
N ILE A 119 8.23 -0.42 0.62
CA ILE A 119 8.32 0.90 -0.01
C ILE A 119 7.96 1.98 0.98
N ARG A 120 6.80 1.83 1.60
CA ARG A 120 6.28 2.79 2.56
C ARG A 120 7.18 2.93 3.78
N ASN A 121 7.66 1.81 4.35
CA ASN A 121 8.60 1.86 5.47
C ASN A 121 9.89 2.60 5.08
N ALA A 122 10.40 2.40 3.87
CA ALA A 122 11.55 3.13 3.36
C ALA A 122 11.25 4.64 3.18
N MET A 123 10.07 5.01 2.65
CA MET A 123 9.65 6.40 2.52
C MET A 123 9.49 7.10 3.87
N TYR A 124 8.89 6.44 4.87
CA TYR A 124 8.77 6.96 6.23
C TYR A 124 10.12 7.19 6.89
N GLN A 125 11.03 6.22 6.78
CA GLN A 125 12.38 6.36 7.32
C GLN A 125 13.12 7.53 6.67
N LEU A 126 13.05 7.64 5.33
CA LEU A 126 13.64 8.76 4.59
C LEU A 126 13.07 10.11 5.06
N ARG A 127 11.77 10.17 5.34
CA ARG A 127 11.12 11.39 5.82
C ARG A 127 11.57 11.74 7.25
N GLN A 128 11.61 10.78 8.16
CA GLN A 128 12.10 11.00 9.53
C GLN A 128 13.56 11.49 9.54
N ASP A 129 14.43 10.85 8.74
CA ASP A 129 15.83 11.27 8.60
C ASP A 129 15.94 12.72 8.11
N TYR A 130 15.09 13.10 7.15
CA TYR A 130 15.05 14.46 6.61
C TYR A 130 14.50 15.47 7.62
N ASP A 131 13.38 15.17 8.29
CA ASP A 131 12.78 16.06 9.30
C ASP A 131 13.75 16.30 10.48
N SER A 132 14.53 15.28 10.87
CA SER A 132 15.61 15.42 11.85
C SER A 132 16.70 16.42 11.38
N SER A 133 17.04 16.38 10.09
CA SER A 133 18.00 17.31 9.49
C SER A 133 17.45 18.74 9.44
N ILE A 134 16.15 18.92 9.20
CA ILE A 134 15.47 20.21 9.25
C ILE A 134 15.48 20.77 10.67
N ASN A 135 15.19 19.95 11.69
CA ASN A 135 15.26 20.36 13.10
C ASN A 135 16.68 20.76 13.50
N THR A 136 17.68 20.00 13.05
CA THR A 136 19.10 20.32 13.30
C THR A 136 19.49 21.66 12.66
N TYR A 137 19.07 21.88 11.42
CA TYR A 137 19.29 23.14 10.71
C TYR A 137 18.59 24.31 11.42
N ALA A 138 17.34 24.12 11.84
CA ALA A 138 16.56 25.13 12.53
C ALA A 138 17.22 25.54 13.85
N GLN A 139 17.67 24.57 14.66
CA GLN A 139 18.41 24.82 15.89
C GLN A 139 19.74 25.54 15.63
N ARG A 140 20.48 25.14 14.59
CA ARG A 140 21.78 25.75 14.23
C ARG A 140 21.67 27.23 13.88
N TYR A 141 20.54 27.65 13.33
CA TYR A 141 20.32 29.01 12.83
C TYR A 141 19.20 29.75 13.55
N ASP A 142 18.83 29.29 14.76
CA ASP A 142 17.77 29.87 15.60
C ASP A 142 16.46 30.13 14.86
N LEU A 143 16.11 29.25 13.92
CA LEU A 143 14.85 29.32 13.18
C LEU A 143 13.73 28.69 14.01
N THR A 144 12.64 29.43 14.15
CA THR A 144 11.38 28.84 14.62
C THR A 144 10.69 28.18 13.43
N ILE A 145 10.65 26.84 13.42
CA ILE A 145 9.84 26.08 12.45
C ILE A 145 8.39 26.21 12.88
N ASN A 146 7.66 27.14 12.29
CA ASN A 146 6.21 27.10 12.37
C ASN A 146 5.75 25.86 11.60
N VAL A 147 4.88 25.04 12.21
CA VAL A 147 4.22 23.94 11.50
C VAL A 147 3.60 24.55 10.26
N ASN A 148 4.02 24.05 9.09
CA ASN A 148 3.64 24.62 7.82
C ASN A 148 2.11 24.46 7.67
N ASN A 149 1.37 25.54 7.87
CA ASN A 149 -0.08 25.63 7.61
C ASN A 149 -0.40 25.67 6.11
N ASN A 150 0.56 25.30 5.26
CA ASN A 150 0.30 25.10 3.84
C ASN A 150 -0.76 24.00 3.71
N GLN A 151 -1.94 24.40 3.25
CA GLN A 151 -3.08 23.54 3.01
C GLN A 151 -2.68 22.31 2.18
N LEU A 152 -1.76 22.49 1.22
CA LEU A 152 -1.22 21.42 0.41
C LEU A 152 -0.50 20.35 1.25
N ALA A 153 0.37 20.76 2.18
CA ALA A 153 1.09 19.84 3.07
C ALA A 153 0.16 19.07 4.01
N GLN A 154 -0.92 19.71 4.48
CA GLN A 154 -1.95 19.05 5.31
C GLN A 154 -2.77 18.03 4.51
N LYS A 155 -3.22 18.39 3.29
CA LYS A 155 -3.91 17.47 2.37
C LYS A 155 -3.04 16.24 2.05
N MET A 156 -1.73 16.46 1.86
CA MET A 156 -0.77 15.40 1.61
C MET A 156 -0.60 14.46 2.81
N ALA A 157 -0.42 15.01 4.02
CA ALA A 157 -0.32 14.20 5.24
C ALA A 157 -1.59 13.37 5.46
N ALA A 158 -2.77 13.95 5.26
CA ALA A 158 -4.05 13.25 5.35
C ALA A 158 -4.14 12.10 4.33
N THR A 159 -3.67 12.29 3.10
CA THR A 159 -3.75 11.23 2.09
C THR A 159 -2.73 10.13 2.22
N ILE A 160 -1.54 10.44 2.73
CA ILE A 160 -0.62 9.39 3.15
C ILE A 160 -1.32 8.49 4.18
N LYS A 161 -1.99 9.08 5.19
CA LYS A 161 -2.78 8.31 6.16
C LYS A 161 -3.92 7.49 5.51
N ILE A 162 -4.65 8.07 4.56
CA ILE A 162 -5.75 7.38 3.83
C ILE A 162 -5.23 6.15 3.08
N TYR A 163 -4.18 6.32 2.27
CA TYR A 163 -3.58 5.22 1.52
C TYR A 163 -2.90 4.22 2.44
N ASP A 164 -2.37 4.67 3.57
CA ASP A 164 -1.73 3.79 4.52
C ASP A 164 -2.74 2.83 5.15
N HIS A 165 -3.87 3.35 5.60
CA HIS A 165 -4.97 2.54 6.12
C HIS A 165 -5.51 1.58 5.05
N TYR A 166 -5.74 2.08 3.83
CA TYR A 166 -6.18 1.26 2.69
C TYR A 166 -5.23 0.10 2.39
N ASN A 167 -3.94 0.36 2.35
CA ASN A 167 -2.94 -0.65 2.02
C ASN A 167 -2.77 -1.67 3.16
N GLU A 168 -2.77 -1.25 4.43
CA GLU A 168 -2.72 -2.19 5.55
C GLU A 168 -3.95 -3.11 5.59
N MET A 169 -5.14 -2.57 5.33
CA MET A 169 -6.35 -3.38 5.24
C MET A 169 -6.31 -4.34 4.04
N ASN A 170 -5.73 -3.93 2.89
CA ASN A 170 -5.52 -4.83 1.75
C ASN A 170 -4.60 -6.02 2.07
N ILE A 171 -3.57 -5.84 2.90
CA ILE A 171 -2.70 -6.95 3.35
C ILE A 171 -3.55 -8.00 4.09
N LEU A 172 -4.43 -7.54 4.99
CA LEU A 172 -5.31 -8.43 5.76
C LEU A 172 -6.29 -9.19 4.86
N VAL A 173 -6.83 -8.49 3.85
CA VAL A 173 -7.71 -9.06 2.84
C VAL A 173 -6.98 -10.10 1.99
N GLN A 174 -5.76 -9.82 1.53
CA GLN A 174 -5.00 -10.79 0.74
C GLN A 174 -4.71 -12.05 1.54
N GLN A 175 -4.31 -11.93 2.81
CA GLN A 175 -4.06 -13.10 3.66
C GLN A 175 -5.28 -14.04 3.75
N ILE A 176 -6.50 -13.48 3.77
CA ILE A 176 -7.74 -14.27 3.72
C ILE A 176 -7.89 -14.94 2.35
N LYS A 177 -7.64 -14.22 1.24
CA LYS A 177 -7.70 -14.77 -0.12
C LYS A 177 -6.70 -15.91 -0.32
N ASP A 178 -5.48 -15.77 0.19
CA ASP A 178 -4.43 -16.79 0.07
C ASP A 178 -4.80 -18.04 0.88
N ALA A 179 -5.27 -17.87 2.12
CA ALA A 179 -5.73 -18.97 2.96
C ALA A 179 -6.93 -19.70 2.32
N GLU A 180 -7.82 -18.94 1.68
CA GLU A 180 -8.98 -19.49 1.00
C GLU A 180 -8.60 -20.22 -0.30
N ALA A 181 -7.68 -19.67 -1.10
CA ALA A 181 -7.13 -20.35 -2.26
C ALA A 181 -6.45 -21.68 -1.86
N TYR A 182 -5.70 -21.67 -0.76
CA TYR A 182 -5.06 -22.86 -0.21
C TYR A 182 -6.07 -23.93 0.24
N LEU A 183 -7.21 -23.53 0.82
CA LEU A 183 -8.31 -24.44 1.15
C LEU A 183 -8.81 -25.21 -0.08
N TRP A 184 -8.97 -24.54 -1.22
CA TRP A 184 -9.49 -25.13 -2.46
C TRP A 184 -8.43 -25.81 -3.34
N GLN A 185 -7.15 -25.55 -3.09
CA GLN A 185 -6.06 -26.08 -3.89
C GLN A 185 -6.04 -27.61 -3.86
N ASP A 186 -6.09 -28.23 -5.04
CA ASP A 186 -6.07 -29.69 -5.21
C ASP A 186 -7.13 -30.41 -4.36
N ILE A 187 -8.31 -29.79 -4.14
CA ILE A 187 -9.33 -30.31 -3.22
C ILE A 187 -9.72 -31.78 -3.48
N ALA A 188 -9.73 -32.21 -4.74
CA ALA A 188 -10.04 -33.59 -5.13
C ALA A 188 -9.01 -34.63 -4.64
N LYS A 189 -7.81 -34.20 -4.24
CA LYS A 189 -6.74 -35.05 -3.70
C LYS A 189 -6.66 -35.01 -2.17
N LEU A 190 -7.45 -34.15 -1.52
CA LEU A 190 -7.42 -34.01 -0.07
C LEU A 190 -8.19 -35.14 0.60
N ASN A 191 -7.70 -35.59 1.74
CA ASN A 191 -8.50 -36.36 2.67
C ASN A 191 -9.30 -35.42 3.61
N PRO A 192 -10.36 -35.94 4.28
CA PRO A 192 -11.21 -35.13 5.17
C PRO A 192 -10.44 -34.37 6.25
N GLN A 193 -9.42 -35.01 6.84
CA GLN A 193 -8.61 -34.39 7.89
C GLN A 193 -7.77 -33.23 7.35
N GLN A 194 -7.14 -33.40 6.18
CA GLN A 194 -6.39 -32.34 5.51
C GLN A 194 -7.29 -31.14 5.18
N PHE A 195 -8.49 -31.40 4.65
CA PHE A 195 -9.46 -30.34 4.39
C PHE A 195 -9.86 -29.61 5.68
N HIS A 196 -10.12 -30.36 6.76
CA HIS A 196 -10.45 -29.79 8.07
C HIS A 196 -9.33 -28.90 8.63
N THR A 197 -8.06 -29.34 8.56
CA THR A 197 -6.91 -28.53 8.97
C THR A 197 -6.83 -27.23 8.17
N ARG A 198 -6.97 -27.28 6.84
CA ARG A 198 -6.95 -26.06 6.01
C ARG A 198 -8.11 -25.11 6.32
N LEU A 199 -9.28 -25.65 6.67
CA LEU A 199 -10.43 -24.86 7.10
C LEU A 199 -10.16 -24.15 8.44
N GLN A 200 -9.51 -24.84 9.38
CA GLN A 200 -9.07 -24.24 10.65
C GLN A 200 -8.05 -23.13 10.41
N ASP A 201 -7.11 -23.32 9.48
CA ASP A 201 -6.14 -22.28 9.09
C ASP A 201 -6.84 -21.02 8.57
N LEU A 202 -7.80 -21.17 7.65
CA LEU A 202 -8.62 -20.05 7.16
C LEU A 202 -9.34 -19.33 8.32
N ASN A 203 -10.03 -20.08 9.19
CA ASN A 203 -10.73 -19.51 10.34
C ASN A 203 -9.79 -18.73 11.28
N ASN A 204 -8.58 -19.25 11.51
CA ASN A 204 -7.56 -18.60 12.32
C ASN A 204 -7.06 -17.30 11.68
N VAL A 205 -6.83 -17.30 10.36
CA VAL A 205 -6.45 -16.10 9.60
C VAL A 205 -7.53 -15.03 9.71
N VAL A 206 -8.80 -15.38 9.46
CA VAL A 206 -9.93 -14.45 9.55
C VAL A 206 -10.04 -13.85 10.96
N LYS A 207 -9.95 -14.68 12.01
CA LYS A 207 -10.04 -14.24 13.41
C LYS A 207 -8.89 -13.31 13.79
N ASN A 208 -7.67 -13.67 13.43
CA ASN A 208 -6.48 -12.85 13.74
C ASN A 208 -6.49 -11.54 12.97
N ASN A 209 -6.88 -11.57 11.69
CA ASN A 209 -6.94 -10.38 10.86
C ASN A 209 -8.06 -9.44 11.28
N LYS A 210 -9.19 -9.95 11.75
CA LYS A 210 -10.24 -9.11 12.35
C LYS A 210 -9.72 -8.29 13.55
N LYS A 211 -8.93 -8.90 14.44
CA LYS A 211 -8.29 -8.17 15.55
C LYS A 211 -7.34 -7.08 15.07
N LYS A 212 -6.53 -7.38 14.05
CA LYS A 212 -5.61 -6.41 13.44
C LYS A 212 -6.36 -5.26 12.76
N ALA A 213 -7.42 -5.56 12.02
CA ALA A 213 -8.26 -4.56 11.36
C ALA A 213 -8.86 -3.58 12.37
N ILE A 214 -9.37 -4.09 13.50
CA ILE A 214 -9.87 -3.25 14.59
C ILE A 214 -8.74 -2.38 15.16
N ALA A 215 -7.58 -2.94 15.45
CA ALA A 215 -6.44 -2.19 15.99
C ALA A 215 -5.96 -1.09 15.04
N LEU A 216 -5.85 -1.37 13.73
CA LEU A 216 -5.52 -0.39 12.70
C LEU A 216 -6.54 0.74 12.69
N SER A 217 -7.83 0.39 12.69
CA SER A 217 -8.94 1.33 12.66
C SER A 217 -9.02 2.23 13.88
N SER A 218 -8.67 1.72 15.06
CA SER A 218 -8.64 2.51 16.30
C SER A 218 -7.42 3.42 16.41
N SER A 219 -6.40 3.23 15.57
CA SER A 219 -5.13 3.98 15.64
C SER A 219 -5.06 5.19 14.70
N ILE A 220 -6.10 5.41 13.90
CA ILE A 220 -6.16 6.44 12.87
C ILE A 220 -7.20 7.51 13.22
N ASP A 221 -6.99 8.73 12.75
CA ASP A 221 -7.85 9.90 12.95
C ASP A 221 -8.71 10.25 11.71
N ILE A 222 -8.86 9.29 10.79
CA ILE A 222 -9.68 9.40 9.58
C ILE A 222 -10.84 8.40 9.65
N GLU A 223 -11.84 8.56 8.78
CA GLU A 223 -12.89 7.54 8.62
C GLU A 223 -12.24 6.17 8.39
N SER A 224 -12.80 5.10 8.94
CA SER A 224 -12.17 3.78 8.86
C SER A 224 -12.78 2.88 7.78
N LEU A 225 -11.93 2.11 7.10
CA LEU A 225 -12.31 0.96 6.26
C LEU A 225 -12.89 -0.24 7.03
N GLN A 226 -12.96 -0.20 8.36
CA GLN A 226 -13.45 -1.32 9.18
C GLN A 226 -14.80 -1.90 8.71
N PRO A 227 -15.84 -1.08 8.38
CA PRO A 227 -17.12 -1.63 7.94
C PRO A 227 -17.00 -2.39 6.61
N VAL A 228 -16.18 -1.88 5.68
CA VAL A 228 -15.92 -2.55 4.39
C VAL A 228 -15.18 -3.86 4.61
N TYR A 229 -14.21 -3.87 5.52
CA TYR A 229 -13.47 -5.08 5.91
C TYR A 229 -14.37 -6.12 6.60
N ASP A 230 -15.25 -5.70 7.50
CA ASP A 230 -16.19 -6.60 8.17
C ASP A 230 -17.16 -7.23 7.17
N ASN A 231 -17.67 -6.46 6.20
CA ASN A 231 -18.51 -6.99 5.12
C ASN A 231 -17.75 -7.99 4.24
N PHE A 232 -16.50 -7.70 3.87
CA PHE A 232 -15.66 -8.64 3.12
C PHE A 232 -15.41 -9.93 3.90
N SER A 233 -15.03 -9.83 5.17
CA SER A 233 -14.57 -10.97 5.98
C SER A 233 -15.71 -11.81 6.55
N HIS A 234 -16.94 -11.28 6.60
CA HIS A 234 -18.12 -11.95 7.15
C HIS A 234 -18.31 -13.37 6.60
N PHE A 235 -18.14 -13.54 5.29
CA PHE A 235 -18.39 -14.81 4.63
C PHE A 235 -17.33 -15.87 4.96
N PHE A 236 -16.07 -15.49 5.15
CA PHE A 236 -14.95 -16.42 5.34
C PHE A 236 -14.84 -17.01 6.77
N GLY A 237 -15.74 -16.66 7.69
CA GLY A 237 -15.77 -17.16 9.07
C GLY A 237 -16.74 -18.34 9.30
N MET A 238 -17.54 -18.25 10.38
CA MET A 238 -18.52 -19.29 10.77
C MET A 238 -19.47 -19.69 9.62
N SER A 239 -19.92 -18.72 8.81
CA SER A 239 -20.77 -18.97 7.64
C SER A 239 -20.10 -19.89 6.62
N TYR A 240 -18.79 -19.78 6.42
CA TYR A 240 -18.00 -20.68 5.58
C TYR A 240 -17.99 -22.10 6.14
N THR A 241 -17.75 -22.24 7.45
CA THR A 241 -17.67 -23.54 8.14
C THR A 241 -18.97 -24.33 8.01
N ASN A 242 -20.13 -23.67 8.17
CA ASN A 242 -21.45 -24.30 8.11
C ASN A 242 -21.78 -24.94 6.74
N HIS A 243 -21.12 -24.52 5.67
CA HIS A 243 -21.36 -25.03 4.32
C HIS A 243 -20.33 -26.09 3.88
N THR A 244 -19.45 -26.55 4.79
CA THR A 244 -18.40 -27.52 4.47
C THR A 244 -18.80 -28.98 4.61
N ALA A 245 -19.91 -29.30 5.28
CA ALA A 245 -20.33 -30.69 5.50
C ALA A 245 -20.44 -31.51 4.19
N PRO A 246 -21.08 -31.00 3.10
CA PRO A 246 -21.12 -31.74 1.83
C PRO A 246 -19.74 -32.00 1.21
N ILE A 247 -18.76 -31.13 1.51
CA ILE A 247 -17.38 -31.31 1.05
C ILE A 247 -16.72 -32.47 1.79
N ILE A 248 -16.81 -32.47 3.12
CA ILE A 248 -16.23 -33.51 3.99
C ILE A 248 -16.84 -34.89 3.68
N GLU A 249 -18.16 -34.95 3.50
CA GLU A 249 -18.85 -36.19 3.11
C GLU A 249 -18.34 -36.73 1.77
N TYR A 250 -18.23 -35.86 0.76
CA TYR A 250 -17.71 -36.25 -0.56
C TYR A 250 -16.26 -36.76 -0.47
N LEU A 251 -15.37 -36.05 0.24
CA LEU A 251 -13.97 -36.48 0.39
C LEU A 251 -13.84 -37.81 1.14
N THR A 252 -14.77 -38.11 2.04
CA THR A 252 -14.81 -39.38 2.78
C THR A 252 -15.17 -40.54 1.85
N VAL A 253 -16.23 -40.41 1.05
CA VAL A 253 -16.65 -41.48 0.12
C VAL A 253 -15.68 -41.65 -1.05
N ALA A 254 -15.11 -40.55 -1.55
CA ALA A 254 -14.11 -40.58 -2.62
C ALA A 254 -12.86 -41.38 -2.24
N ARG A 255 -12.51 -41.42 -0.94
CA ARG A 255 -11.41 -42.24 -0.42
C ARG A 255 -11.75 -43.72 -0.33
N ASN A 256 -13.01 -44.04 0.00
CA ASN A 256 -13.47 -45.41 0.19
C ASN A 256 -13.69 -46.16 -1.14
N GLY A 257 -13.82 -45.42 -2.26
CA GLY A 257 -13.82 -45.97 -3.62
C GLY A 257 -15.17 -46.52 -4.09
N ASP A 258 -16.25 -46.37 -3.32
CA ASP A 258 -17.59 -46.77 -3.76
C ASP A 258 -18.15 -45.77 -4.78
N ARG A 259 -18.23 -46.22 -6.03
CA ARG A 259 -18.67 -45.40 -7.17
C ARG A 259 -20.13 -44.95 -7.04
N SER A 260 -21.00 -45.74 -6.42
CA SER A 260 -22.41 -45.39 -6.22
C SER A 260 -22.54 -44.25 -5.21
N ASP A 261 -21.86 -44.38 -4.07
CA ASP A 261 -21.85 -43.36 -3.02
C ASP A 261 -21.22 -42.04 -3.50
N ILE A 262 -20.15 -42.12 -4.29
CA ILE A 262 -19.53 -40.94 -4.91
C ILE A 262 -20.54 -40.20 -5.79
N ILE A 263 -21.30 -40.91 -6.64
CA ILE A 263 -22.32 -40.28 -7.51
C ILE A 263 -23.39 -39.59 -6.66
N HIS A 264 -23.91 -40.26 -5.62
CA HIS A 264 -24.93 -39.68 -4.74
C HIS A 264 -24.46 -38.43 -3.98
N LYS A 265 -23.18 -38.36 -3.60
CA LYS A 265 -22.62 -37.20 -2.86
C LYS A 265 -22.10 -36.07 -3.76
N THR A 266 -21.90 -36.34 -5.06
CA THR A 266 -21.37 -35.35 -6.02
C THR A 266 -22.28 -34.13 -6.18
N GLU A 267 -23.61 -34.31 -6.18
CA GLU A 267 -24.54 -33.19 -6.34
C GLU A 267 -24.44 -32.19 -5.17
N ALA A 268 -24.45 -32.69 -3.93
CA ALA A 268 -24.33 -31.87 -2.74
C ALA A 268 -22.97 -31.15 -2.67
N PHE A 269 -21.88 -31.84 -3.05
CA PHE A 269 -20.55 -31.24 -3.20
C PHE A 269 -20.55 -30.08 -4.21
N ASN A 270 -21.14 -30.27 -5.39
CA ASN A 270 -21.19 -29.25 -6.43
C ASN A 270 -22.05 -28.03 -6.03
N LYS A 271 -23.16 -28.27 -5.31
CA LYS A 271 -23.98 -27.20 -4.73
C LYS A 271 -23.18 -26.38 -3.71
N ALA A 272 -22.47 -27.04 -2.80
CA ALA A 272 -21.60 -26.37 -1.82
C ALA A 272 -20.50 -25.56 -2.52
N LYS A 273 -19.77 -26.16 -3.48
CA LYS A 273 -18.74 -25.46 -4.26
C LYS A 273 -19.29 -24.23 -4.99
N THR A 274 -20.49 -24.32 -5.55
CA THR A 274 -21.16 -23.19 -6.21
C THR A 274 -21.46 -22.08 -5.22
N TRP A 275 -21.99 -22.42 -4.04
CA TRP A 275 -22.21 -21.46 -2.96
C TRP A 275 -20.93 -20.71 -2.57
N PHE A 276 -19.81 -21.42 -2.39
CA PHE A 276 -18.52 -20.81 -2.06
C PHE A 276 -18.04 -19.85 -3.16
N ASN A 277 -18.16 -20.23 -4.43
CA ASN A 277 -17.77 -19.38 -5.55
C ASN A 277 -18.60 -18.09 -5.63
N LEU A 278 -19.91 -18.16 -5.38
CA LEU A 278 -20.79 -17.00 -5.39
C LEU A 278 -20.44 -16.03 -4.26
N ASN A 279 -20.28 -16.54 -3.03
CA ASN A 279 -19.94 -15.70 -1.87
C ASN A 279 -18.53 -15.12 -1.98
N ARG A 280 -17.56 -15.85 -2.56
CA ARG A 280 -16.23 -15.31 -2.87
C ARG A 280 -16.34 -14.11 -3.81
N ARG A 281 -17.10 -14.26 -4.90
CA ARG A 281 -17.31 -13.20 -5.88
C ARG A 281 -17.97 -11.97 -5.25
N GLU A 282 -19.01 -12.18 -4.45
CA GLU A 282 -19.70 -11.11 -3.72
C GLU A 282 -18.76 -10.37 -2.78
N SER A 283 -18.03 -11.10 -1.93
CA SER A 283 -17.05 -10.52 -1.00
C SER A 283 -16.01 -9.67 -1.72
N TYR A 284 -15.47 -10.17 -2.84
CA TYR A 284 -14.46 -9.45 -3.62
C TYR A 284 -15.04 -8.19 -4.25
N THR A 285 -16.30 -8.24 -4.68
CA THR A 285 -17.02 -7.09 -5.23
C THR A 285 -17.24 -6.03 -4.15
N LEU A 286 -17.72 -6.43 -2.97
CA LEU A 286 -17.92 -5.53 -1.82
C LEU A 286 -16.63 -4.83 -1.39
N TRP A 287 -15.52 -5.57 -1.35
CA TRP A 287 -14.20 -5.00 -1.07
C TRP A 287 -13.79 -3.97 -2.12
N SER A 288 -13.90 -4.34 -3.40
CA SER A 288 -13.52 -3.46 -4.51
C SER A 288 -14.34 -2.17 -4.52
N SER A 289 -15.67 -2.27 -4.46
CA SER A 289 -16.54 -1.08 -4.50
C SER A 289 -16.42 -0.25 -3.22
N GLY A 290 -16.37 -0.90 -2.06
CA GLY A 290 -16.27 -0.23 -0.77
C GLY A 290 -14.96 0.54 -0.60
N THR A 291 -13.84 -0.03 -1.05
CA THR A 291 -12.54 0.68 -1.00
C THR A 291 -12.44 1.81 -2.01
N SER A 292 -12.99 1.66 -3.21
CA SER A 292 -13.09 2.78 -4.17
C SER A 292 -13.89 3.95 -3.60
N ASN A 293 -15.05 3.68 -3.00
CA ASN A 293 -15.87 4.71 -2.37
C ASN A 293 -15.16 5.37 -1.18
N TYR A 294 -14.49 4.57 -0.34
CA TYR A 294 -13.70 5.07 0.79
C TYR A 294 -12.61 6.05 0.35
N ILE A 295 -11.79 5.65 -0.64
CA ILE A 295 -10.72 6.51 -1.17
C ILE A 295 -11.31 7.78 -1.78
N TYR A 296 -12.37 7.64 -2.59
CA TYR A 296 -13.03 8.77 -3.24
C TYR A 296 -13.55 9.77 -2.21
N ASN A 297 -14.36 9.31 -1.25
CA ASN A 297 -14.98 10.18 -0.24
C ASN A 297 -13.93 10.93 0.58
N LEU A 298 -12.90 10.23 1.07
CA LEU A 298 -11.88 10.86 1.89
C LEU A 298 -11.00 11.82 1.11
N ILE A 299 -10.66 11.50 -0.15
CA ILE A 299 -9.88 12.42 -0.99
C ILE A 299 -10.70 13.64 -1.40
N SER A 300 -11.96 13.47 -1.80
CA SER A 300 -12.82 14.59 -2.20
C SER A 300 -13.13 15.54 -1.04
N ASN A 301 -13.11 15.06 0.21
CA ASN A 301 -13.29 15.89 1.40
C ASN A 301 -12.01 16.63 1.82
N LEU A 302 -10.88 16.40 1.14
CA LEU A 302 -9.67 17.19 1.34
C LEU A 302 -9.66 18.46 0.50
N ASP A 303 -10.58 18.62 -0.46
CA ASP A 303 -10.67 19.79 -1.34
C ASP A 303 -11.23 21.05 -0.67
#